data_AF-A0A1Q6UD73-F1
#
_entry.id   AF-A0A1Q6UD73-F1
#
_cell.length_a   1.000
_cell.length_b   1.000
_cell.length_c   1.000
_cell.angle_alpha   90.00
_cell.angle_beta   90.00
_cell.angle_gamma   90.00
#
_symmetry.space_group_name_H-M   'P 1'
#
loop_
_entity.id
_entity.type
_entity.pdbx_description
1 polymer ?
#
loop_
_entity_poly.entity_id
_entity_poly.type
_entity_poly.pdbx_seq_one_letter_code
_entity_poly.pdbx_strand_id
1 'polypeptide(L)'
;MPKATAVWLVENTTLTFKQIGDFCELHELEVQAIADGDVAFNIVGLNPVTGGQLTADEIARCEQDPSASLVGVEPERNVKAENSKNKKVLSPSQRSDKPAAILWILRNCPEIIDSQICKLIGTTKPTIASLRDGTHRDMANLRPKNPVAVGLCKEKDLDEAIAVSKKWTELKSQPKKTVKKKAGKSAAKAKAAAARKKEAEKLKAAAAKEKEAAKKKAEAAKKKEAEKKKAAAAKEKEAAKKKAAAAKKKEADRKKAEAARQKAAEKKAAAKEKAAAKKAAAKEKKAAAKKTVKKKSKKAEA
;
A
#
# COMPACT_ATOMS: atom_id res chain seq x y z
N MET A 1 -7.86 5.05 15.23
CA MET A 1 -7.56 3.95 16.17
C MET A 1 -7.20 4.58 17.52
N PRO A 2 -8.20 5.10 18.25
CA PRO A 2 -7.95 5.85 19.49
C PRO A 2 -7.31 4.98 20.59
N LYS A 3 -7.68 3.69 20.67
CA LYS A 3 -7.12 2.75 21.66
C LYS A 3 -5.61 2.52 21.51
N ALA A 4 -5.08 2.49 20.29
CA ALA A 4 -3.63 2.33 20.06
C ALA A 4 -2.84 3.57 20.45
N THR A 5 -3.42 4.76 20.25
CA THR A 5 -2.82 6.02 20.71
C THR A 5 -2.87 6.12 22.23
N ALA A 6 -3.98 5.72 22.85
CA ALA A 6 -4.12 5.69 24.31
C ALA A 6 -3.09 4.76 24.98
N VAL A 7 -2.86 3.55 24.45
CA VAL A 7 -1.81 2.64 24.93
C VAL A 7 -0.45 3.32 24.89
N TRP A 8 -0.12 4.00 23.80
CA TRP A 8 1.16 4.71 23.68
C TRP A 8 1.27 5.86 24.69
N LEU A 9 0.22 6.67 24.85
CA LEU A 9 0.21 7.80 25.80
C LEU A 9 0.36 7.33 27.25
N VAL A 10 -0.35 6.27 27.65
CA VAL A 10 -0.25 5.68 29.00
C VAL A 10 1.17 5.16 29.29
N GLU A 11 1.84 4.56 28.31
CA GLU A 11 3.19 3.99 28.51
C GLU A 11 4.33 5.03 28.43
N ASN A 12 4.13 6.14 27.72
CA ASN A 12 5.22 7.06 27.34
C ASN A 12 5.08 8.49 27.89
N THR A 13 3.99 8.81 28.59
CA THR A 13 3.72 10.16 29.15
C THR A 13 3.23 10.07 30.59
N THR A 14 3.33 11.16 31.34
CA THR A 14 2.79 11.25 32.72
C THR A 14 1.42 11.94 32.77
N LEU A 15 0.67 11.90 31.67
CA LEU A 15 -0.66 12.51 31.58
C LEU A 15 -1.68 11.77 32.45
N THR A 16 -2.69 12.51 32.91
CA THR A 16 -3.80 11.92 33.67
C THR A 16 -4.71 11.09 32.79
N PHE A 17 -5.37 10.08 33.37
CA PHE A 17 -6.32 9.22 32.64
C PHE A 17 -7.50 10.02 32.05
N LYS A 18 -7.90 11.10 32.73
CA LYS A 18 -8.89 12.05 32.21
C LYS A 18 -8.42 12.75 30.93
N GLN A 19 -7.20 13.28 30.91
CA GLN A 19 -6.63 13.95 29.73
C GLN A 19 -6.51 13.01 28.53
N ILE A 20 -6.06 11.77 28.76
CA ILE A 20 -5.94 10.74 27.72
C ILE A 20 -7.33 10.33 27.21
N GLY A 21 -8.30 10.19 28.11
CA GLY A 21 -9.70 9.89 27.80
C GLY A 21 -10.36 10.98 26.95
N ASP A 22 -10.20 12.24 27.35
CA ASP A 22 -10.72 13.41 26.62
C ASP A 22 -10.15 13.48 25.19
N PHE A 23 -8.84 13.20 25.01
CA PHE A 23 -8.19 13.22 23.69
C PHE A 23 -8.56 12.02 22.81
N CYS A 24 -8.64 10.83 23.39
CA CYS A 24 -8.93 9.60 22.67
C CYS A 24 -10.42 9.30 22.55
N GLU A 25 -11.30 10.16 23.08
CA GLU A 25 -12.74 9.94 23.22
C GLU A 25 -13.07 8.60 23.92
N LEU A 26 -12.30 8.29 24.98
CA LEU A 26 -12.45 7.09 25.80
C LEU A 26 -12.84 7.47 27.22
N HIS A 27 -13.59 6.61 27.89
CA HIS A 27 -13.89 6.83 29.32
C HIS A 27 -12.64 6.57 30.17
N GLU A 28 -12.49 7.30 31.29
CA GLU A 28 -11.35 7.16 32.21
C GLU A 28 -11.13 5.70 32.64
N LEU A 29 -12.20 4.98 32.95
CA LEU A 29 -12.18 3.54 33.28
C LEU A 29 -11.62 2.65 32.16
N GLU A 30 -11.84 2.98 30.88
CA GLU A 30 -11.23 2.24 29.77
C GLU A 30 -9.73 2.51 29.68
N VAL A 31 -9.30 3.75 29.96
CA VAL A 31 -7.87 4.12 30.01
C VAL A 31 -7.18 3.43 31.20
N GLN A 32 -7.87 3.34 32.35
CA GLN A 32 -7.39 2.58 33.50
C GLN A 32 -7.25 1.09 33.17
N ALA A 33 -8.25 0.48 32.52
CA ALA A 33 -8.16 -0.91 32.08
C ALA A 33 -7.06 -1.17 31.03
N ILE A 34 -6.68 -0.15 30.26
CA ILE A 34 -5.52 -0.17 29.37
C ILE A 34 -4.21 -0.12 30.19
N ALA A 35 -4.14 0.75 31.20
CA ALA A 35 -2.98 0.86 32.10
C ALA A 35 -2.75 -0.41 32.93
N ASP A 36 -3.84 -1.04 33.39
CA ASP A 36 -3.82 -2.33 34.09
C ASP A 36 -3.49 -3.51 33.16
N GLY A 37 -3.45 -3.28 31.84
CA GLY A 37 -3.08 -4.25 30.82
C GLY A 37 -4.22 -5.17 30.35
N ASP A 38 -5.42 -5.09 30.91
CA ASP A 38 -6.54 -6.01 30.62
C ASP A 38 -7.02 -5.93 29.15
N VAL A 39 -7.12 -4.73 28.60
CA VAL A 39 -7.67 -4.49 27.25
C VAL A 39 -6.58 -4.46 26.15
N ALA A 40 -5.33 -4.24 26.52
CA ALA A 40 -4.27 -3.84 25.58
C ALA A 40 -3.30 -4.95 25.13
N PHE A 41 -3.43 -6.19 25.63
CA PHE A 41 -2.47 -7.29 25.37
C PHE A 41 -2.10 -7.56 23.90
N ASN A 42 -2.93 -7.16 22.93
CA ASN A 42 -2.69 -7.40 21.50
C ASN A 42 -2.70 -6.11 20.64
N ILE A 43 -2.65 -4.93 21.26
CA ILE A 43 -2.67 -3.65 20.57
C ILE A 43 -1.27 -3.04 20.61
N VAL A 44 -0.66 -2.87 19.44
CA VAL A 44 0.63 -2.16 19.34
C VAL A 44 0.39 -0.66 19.45
N GLY A 45 0.99 -0.02 20.44
CA GLY A 45 0.91 1.42 20.65
C GLY A 45 1.36 2.21 19.42
N LEU A 46 0.57 3.21 19.03
CA LEU A 46 0.89 4.12 17.93
C LEU A 46 1.25 5.50 18.48
N ASN A 47 2.46 5.96 18.18
CA ASN A 47 2.92 7.28 18.61
C ASN A 47 2.11 8.41 17.90
N PRO A 48 1.38 9.27 18.64
CA PRO A 48 0.60 10.38 18.08
C PRO A 48 1.44 11.52 17.53
N VAL A 49 2.68 11.69 18.01
CA VAL A 49 3.61 12.73 17.53
C VAL A 49 4.13 12.39 16.14
N THR A 50 4.51 11.14 15.90
CA THR A 50 4.93 10.70 14.56
C THR A 50 3.75 10.62 13.59
N GLY A 51 2.53 10.40 14.11
CA GLY A 51 1.29 10.45 13.36
C GLY A 51 0.80 11.86 13.04
N GLY A 52 1.44 12.91 13.57
CA GLY A 52 1.02 14.31 13.40
C GLY A 52 -0.32 14.65 14.05
N GLN A 53 -0.72 13.89 15.08
CA GLN A 53 -1.96 14.10 15.84
C GLN A 53 -1.74 15.02 17.05
N LEU A 54 -0.54 15.00 17.65
CA LEU A 54 -0.12 15.85 18.76
C LEU A 54 1.29 16.40 18.52
N THR A 55 1.59 17.57 19.09
CA THR A 55 2.96 18.07 19.18
C THR A 55 3.61 17.63 20.49
N ALA A 56 4.94 17.53 20.50
CA ALA A 56 5.68 17.22 21.73
C ALA A 56 5.52 18.35 22.77
N ASP A 57 5.46 19.61 22.33
CA ASP A 57 5.22 20.77 23.20
C ASP A 57 3.86 20.71 23.91
N GLU A 58 2.82 20.20 23.23
CA GLU A 58 1.48 20.07 23.81
C GLU A 58 1.44 19.00 24.91
N ILE A 59 2.14 17.87 24.70
CA ILE A 59 2.28 16.83 25.72
C ILE A 59 3.01 17.42 26.95
N ALA A 60 4.13 18.10 26.75
CA ALA A 60 4.90 18.71 27.84
C ALA A 60 4.09 19.77 28.63
N ARG A 61 3.22 20.52 27.95
CA ARG A 61 2.30 21.47 28.60
C ARG A 61 1.27 20.76 29.49
N CYS A 62 0.66 19.70 28.97
CA CYS A 62 -0.36 18.93 29.70
C CYS A 62 0.24 18.04 30.80
N GLU A 63 1.52 17.68 30.72
CA GLU A 63 2.24 16.99 31.81
C GLU A 63 2.48 17.91 33.02
N GLN A 64 2.56 19.22 32.80
CA GLN A 64 2.75 20.21 33.88
C GLN A 64 1.43 20.66 34.51
N ASP A 65 0.31 20.58 33.78
CA ASP A 65 -1.02 20.96 34.27
C ASP A 65 -2.00 19.78 34.16
N PRO A 66 -2.32 19.11 35.28
CA PRO A 66 -3.28 18.01 35.32
C PRO A 66 -4.73 18.37 34.91
N SER A 67 -5.08 19.67 34.89
CA SER A 67 -6.43 20.13 34.52
C SER A 67 -6.56 20.50 33.04
N ALA A 68 -5.45 20.59 32.30
CA ALA A 68 -5.44 21.02 30.91
C ALA A 68 -5.78 19.87 29.95
N SER A 69 -6.78 20.02 29.08
CA SER A 69 -7.10 19.01 28.06
C SER A 69 -6.17 19.12 26.84
N LEU A 70 -5.71 17.98 26.35
CA LEU A 70 -4.88 17.88 25.13
C LEU A 70 -5.67 18.36 23.91
N VAL A 71 -5.11 19.31 23.15
CA VAL A 71 -5.69 19.76 21.89
C VAL A 71 -4.97 19.08 20.73
N GLY A 72 -5.69 18.24 19.98
CA GLY A 72 -5.16 17.61 18.77
C GLY A 72 -4.82 18.63 17.69
N VAL A 73 -3.68 18.43 17.03
CA VAL A 73 -3.39 19.13 15.77
C VAL A 73 -4.25 18.47 14.70
N GLU A 74 -5.12 19.25 14.05
CA GLU A 74 -5.89 18.76 12.91
C GLU A 74 -4.91 18.33 11.83
N PRO A 75 -4.82 17.02 11.50
CA PRO A 75 -3.82 16.56 10.55
C PRO A 75 -4.11 17.22 9.20
N GLU A 76 -3.04 17.62 8.52
CA GLU A 76 -2.99 18.20 7.16
C GLU A 76 -3.50 17.24 6.05
N ARG A 77 -4.51 16.41 6.37
CA ARG A 77 -5.19 15.45 5.51
C ARG A 77 -5.93 16.14 4.37
N ASN A 78 -6.19 17.45 4.47
CA ASN A 78 -6.84 18.22 3.42
C ASN A 78 -6.01 18.31 2.14
N VAL A 79 -4.66 18.35 2.19
CA VAL A 79 -3.88 18.49 0.95
C VAL A 79 -4.03 17.28 0.04
N LYS A 80 -4.07 16.06 0.58
CA LYS A 80 -4.26 14.83 -0.24
C LYS A 80 -5.70 14.67 -0.73
N ALA A 81 -6.68 15.06 0.07
CA ALA A 81 -8.09 15.02 -0.31
C ALA A 81 -8.42 16.09 -1.36
N GLU A 82 -7.92 17.32 -1.21
CA GLU A 82 -8.02 18.39 -2.20
C GLU A 82 -7.30 18.02 -3.51
N ASN A 83 -6.09 17.46 -3.43
CA ASN A 83 -5.38 16.99 -4.62
C ASN A 83 -6.11 15.83 -5.34
N SER A 84 -6.84 15.00 -4.60
CA SER A 84 -7.65 13.92 -5.16
C SER A 84 -8.95 14.44 -5.79
N LYS A 85 -9.60 15.43 -5.17
CA LYS A 85 -10.78 16.14 -5.71
C LYS A 85 -10.43 16.94 -6.98
N ASN A 86 -9.21 17.48 -7.06
CA ASN A 86 -8.73 18.21 -8.23
C ASN A 86 -8.37 17.31 -9.41
N LYS A 87 -8.33 15.98 -9.22
CA LYS A 87 -8.12 15.02 -10.31
C LYS A 87 -9.43 14.83 -11.07
N LYS A 88 -9.68 15.71 -12.05
CA LYS A 88 -10.83 15.66 -12.98
C LYS A 88 -11.03 14.22 -13.47
N VAL A 89 -12.11 13.57 -13.02
CA VAL A 89 -12.45 12.20 -13.41
C VAL A 89 -12.89 12.24 -14.87
N LEU A 90 -12.04 11.75 -15.76
CA LEU A 90 -12.31 11.72 -17.19
C LEU A 90 -13.33 10.63 -17.53
N SER A 91 -14.34 11.00 -18.32
CA SER A 91 -15.33 10.10 -18.92
C SER A 91 -14.68 9.04 -19.83
N PRO A 92 -15.26 7.84 -20.01
CA PRO A 92 -14.74 6.82 -20.92
C PRO A 92 -14.41 7.36 -22.32
N SER A 93 -15.27 8.20 -22.91
CA SER A 93 -15.01 8.81 -24.23
C SER A 93 -13.78 9.72 -24.20
N GLN A 94 -13.65 10.57 -23.18
CA GLN A 94 -12.49 11.45 -23.01
C GLN A 94 -11.19 10.68 -22.83
N ARG A 95 -11.23 9.45 -22.28
CA ARG A 95 -10.05 8.58 -22.19
C ARG A 95 -9.63 8.02 -23.55
N SER A 96 -10.60 7.63 -24.37
CA SER A 96 -10.37 7.15 -25.74
C SER A 96 -9.91 8.25 -26.69
N ASP A 97 -10.34 9.51 -26.48
CA ASP A 97 -9.93 10.66 -27.29
C ASP A 97 -8.56 11.24 -26.89
N LYS A 98 -7.92 10.78 -25.80
CA LYS A 98 -6.55 11.19 -25.42
C LYS A 98 -5.51 11.02 -26.53
N PRO A 99 -5.37 9.84 -27.17
CA PRO A 99 -4.42 9.67 -28.27
C PRO A 99 -4.71 10.59 -29.47
N ALA A 100 -6.00 10.84 -29.77
CA ALA A 100 -6.42 11.76 -30.83
C ALA A 100 -6.03 13.22 -30.52
N ALA A 101 -6.14 13.62 -29.25
CA ALA A 101 -5.72 14.93 -28.76
C ALA A 101 -4.20 15.13 -28.80
N ILE A 102 -3.42 14.11 -28.43
CA ILE A 102 -1.96 14.16 -28.49
C ILE A 102 -1.48 14.32 -29.93
N LEU A 103 -2.06 13.56 -30.87
CA LEU A 103 -1.74 13.67 -32.30
C LEU A 103 -2.00 15.07 -32.85
N TRP A 104 -3.08 15.71 -32.43
CA TRP A 104 -3.38 17.09 -32.81
C TRP A 104 -2.33 18.06 -32.26
N ILE A 105 -1.92 17.91 -31.00
CA ILE A 105 -0.85 18.74 -30.40
C ILE A 105 0.47 18.55 -31.15
N LEU A 106 0.87 17.32 -31.45
CA LEU A 106 2.11 17.04 -32.16
C LEU A 106 2.14 17.64 -33.56
N ARG A 107 0.97 17.73 -34.24
CA ARG A 107 0.87 18.25 -35.61
C ARG A 107 0.73 19.76 -35.67
N ASN A 108 0.00 20.38 -34.74
CA ASN A 108 -0.28 21.82 -34.77
C ASN A 108 0.65 22.63 -33.86
N CYS A 109 1.19 22.02 -32.80
CA CYS A 109 2.00 22.69 -31.78
C CYS A 109 3.31 21.92 -31.53
N PRO A 110 4.25 21.86 -32.50
CA PRO A 110 5.52 21.16 -32.33
C PRO A 110 6.44 21.80 -31.28
N GLU A 111 6.17 23.05 -30.89
CA GLU A 111 6.92 23.77 -29.86
C GLU A 111 6.61 23.30 -28.44
N ILE A 112 5.53 22.53 -28.22
CA ILE A 112 5.18 22.02 -26.89
C ILE A 112 6.11 20.87 -26.48
N ILE A 113 6.65 20.95 -25.26
CA ILE A 113 7.49 19.89 -24.68
C ILE A 113 6.63 18.73 -24.16
N ASP A 114 7.06 17.49 -24.37
CA ASP A 114 6.37 16.27 -23.92
C ASP A 114 5.95 16.30 -22.43
N SER A 115 6.74 16.95 -21.57
CA SER A 115 6.43 17.11 -20.14
C SER A 115 5.19 17.99 -19.88
N GLN A 116 4.92 18.98 -20.74
CA GLN A 116 3.71 19.78 -20.68
C GLN A 116 2.51 19.04 -21.26
N ILE A 117 2.69 18.25 -22.34
CA ILE A 117 1.64 17.37 -22.88
C ILE A 117 1.15 16.38 -21.81
N CYS A 118 2.07 15.80 -21.04
CA CYS A 118 1.72 14.91 -19.92
C CYS A 118 0.85 15.61 -18.87
N LYS A 119 1.13 16.88 -18.56
CA LYS A 119 0.37 17.66 -17.56
C LYS A 119 -1.01 18.06 -18.08
N LEU A 120 -1.10 18.48 -19.34
CA LEU A 120 -2.34 18.92 -19.97
C LEU A 120 -3.35 17.77 -20.14
N ILE A 121 -2.90 16.65 -20.70
CA ILE A 121 -3.80 15.54 -21.09
C ILE A 121 -3.88 14.46 -19.99
N GLY A 122 -2.91 14.43 -19.08
CA GLY A 122 -2.78 13.34 -18.10
C GLY A 122 -2.45 12.02 -18.80
N THR A 123 -1.43 12.05 -19.67
CA THR A 123 -0.86 10.90 -20.37
C THR A 123 0.58 10.64 -19.91
N THR A 124 1.21 9.59 -20.42
CA THR A 124 2.60 9.26 -20.12
C THR A 124 3.52 9.52 -21.31
N LYS A 125 4.79 9.83 -21.03
CA LYS A 125 5.83 10.04 -22.04
C LYS A 125 5.98 8.89 -23.05
N PRO A 126 5.98 7.59 -22.65
CA PRO A 126 6.05 6.51 -23.63
C PRO A 126 4.85 6.50 -24.59
N THR A 127 3.65 6.84 -24.11
CA THR A 127 2.47 6.96 -24.98
C THR A 127 2.64 8.05 -26.04
N ILE A 128 3.22 9.20 -25.68
CA ILE A 128 3.52 10.29 -26.63
C ILE A 128 4.55 9.84 -27.67
N ALA A 129 5.59 9.13 -27.24
CA ALA A 129 6.59 8.58 -28.16
C ALA A 129 5.98 7.58 -29.14
N SER A 130 5.17 6.62 -28.65
CA SER A 130 4.48 5.66 -29.53
C SER A 130 3.55 6.33 -30.55
N LEU A 131 2.91 7.46 -30.20
CA LEU A 131 2.08 8.23 -31.13
C LEU A 131 2.91 9.03 -32.14
N ARG A 132 4.10 9.48 -31.77
CA ARG A 132 5.06 10.14 -32.69
C ARG A 132 5.64 9.12 -33.68
N ASP A 133 5.94 7.92 -33.20
CA ASP A 133 6.59 6.85 -33.97
C ASP A 133 5.59 6.02 -34.80
N GLY A 134 4.28 6.25 -34.66
CA GLY A 134 3.29 5.48 -35.42
C GLY A 134 2.91 4.13 -34.79
N THR A 135 3.47 3.77 -33.63
CA THR A 135 3.42 2.40 -33.05
C THR A 135 2.29 2.18 -32.05
N HIS A 136 1.41 3.17 -31.87
CA HIS A 136 0.24 3.02 -30.99
C HIS A 136 -0.74 2.00 -31.59
N ARG A 137 -1.35 1.15 -30.74
CA ARG A 137 -2.28 0.10 -31.16
C ARG A 137 -3.40 0.61 -32.09
N ASP A 138 -3.92 1.80 -31.79
CA ASP A 138 -5.07 2.37 -32.50
C ASP A 138 -4.68 3.39 -33.59
N MET A 139 -3.40 3.46 -34.01
CA MET A 139 -2.89 4.47 -34.95
C MET A 139 -3.71 4.59 -36.24
N ALA A 140 -4.18 3.47 -36.78
CA ALA A 140 -4.94 3.43 -38.04
C ALA A 140 -6.31 4.10 -37.97
N ASN A 141 -6.94 4.16 -36.78
CA ASN A 141 -8.29 4.71 -36.61
C ASN A 141 -8.31 6.09 -35.94
N LEU A 142 -7.14 6.60 -35.55
CA LEU A 142 -7.03 7.86 -34.83
C LEU A 142 -7.08 9.06 -35.79
N ARG A 143 -8.04 9.94 -35.56
CA ARG A 143 -8.12 11.24 -36.22
C ARG A 143 -7.66 12.35 -35.26
N PRO A 144 -6.76 13.26 -35.67
CA PRO A 144 -6.36 14.38 -34.82
C PRO A 144 -7.57 15.24 -34.44
N LYS A 145 -7.84 15.38 -33.14
CA LYS A 145 -8.91 16.22 -32.60
C LYS A 145 -8.34 17.27 -31.65
N ASN A 146 -8.89 18.48 -31.66
CA ASN A 146 -8.43 19.55 -30.78
C ASN A 146 -8.67 19.17 -29.29
N PRO A 147 -7.65 19.19 -28.42
CA PRO A 147 -7.77 18.84 -27.00
C PRO A 147 -8.76 19.74 -26.23
N VAL A 148 -8.96 20.99 -26.67
CA VAL A 148 -9.93 21.92 -26.07
C VAL A 148 -11.36 21.51 -26.44
N ALA A 149 -11.60 21.12 -27.69
CA ALA A 149 -12.91 20.68 -28.16
C ALA A 149 -13.37 19.36 -27.52
N VAL A 150 -12.41 18.47 -27.17
CA VAL A 150 -12.67 17.22 -26.44
C VAL A 150 -12.93 17.48 -24.93
N GLY A 151 -12.63 18.69 -24.44
CA GLY A 151 -12.77 19.06 -23.04
C GLY A 151 -11.67 18.48 -22.15
N LEU A 152 -10.49 18.17 -22.71
CA LEU A 152 -9.34 17.67 -21.95
C LEU A 152 -8.53 18.81 -21.31
N CYS A 153 -8.42 19.95 -21.99
CA CYS A 153 -7.78 21.15 -21.48
C CYS A 153 -8.63 22.40 -21.76
N LYS A 154 -8.42 23.46 -20.99
CA LYS A 154 -8.95 24.79 -21.34
C LYS A 154 -8.03 25.45 -22.36
N GLU A 155 -8.54 26.42 -23.10
CA GLU A 155 -7.76 27.22 -24.04
C GLU A 155 -6.58 27.93 -23.35
N LYS A 156 -6.83 28.55 -22.19
CA LYS A 156 -5.80 29.17 -21.35
C LYS A 156 -4.68 28.19 -20.95
N ASP A 157 -5.02 26.95 -20.59
CA ASP A 157 -4.03 25.95 -20.19
C ASP A 157 -3.12 25.58 -21.38
N LEU A 158 -3.67 25.53 -22.60
CA LEU A 158 -2.92 25.24 -23.81
C LEU A 158 -1.92 26.37 -24.14
N ASP A 159 -2.36 27.63 -24.05
CA ASP A 159 -1.51 28.79 -24.28
C ASP A 159 -0.37 28.90 -23.26
N GLU A 160 -0.67 28.67 -21.98
CA GLU A 160 0.34 28.61 -20.92
C GLU A 160 1.39 27.52 -21.19
N ALA A 161 0.95 26.34 -21.63
CA ALA A 161 1.86 25.25 -21.96
C ALA A 161 2.77 25.58 -23.15
N ILE A 162 2.26 26.30 -24.15
CA ILE A 162 3.05 26.81 -25.28
C ILE A 162 4.06 27.86 -24.78
N ALA A 163 3.62 28.84 -24.00
CA ALA A 163 4.50 29.90 -23.47
C ALA A 163 5.63 29.34 -22.60
N VAL A 164 5.31 28.39 -21.72
CA VAL A 164 6.32 27.69 -20.89
C VAL A 164 7.27 26.91 -21.79
N SER A 165 6.76 26.17 -22.78
CA SER A 165 7.61 25.38 -23.67
C SER A 165 8.54 26.25 -24.54
N LYS A 166 8.06 27.41 -25.02
CA LYS A 166 8.88 28.43 -25.69
C LYS A 166 9.99 28.95 -24.80
N LYS A 167 9.67 29.36 -23.56
CA LYS A 167 10.67 29.82 -22.59
C LYS A 167 11.74 28.77 -22.29
N TRP A 168 11.34 27.51 -22.14
CA TRP A 168 12.28 26.40 -21.96
C TRP A 168 13.17 26.16 -23.19
N THR A 169 12.62 26.32 -24.38
CA THR A 169 13.37 26.18 -25.64
C THR A 169 14.35 27.34 -25.82
N GLU A 170 13.94 28.56 -25.48
CA GLU A 170 14.78 29.76 -25.50
C GLU A 170 15.93 29.70 -24.47
N LEU A 171 15.67 29.24 -23.24
CA LEU A 171 16.73 28.99 -22.26
C LEU A 171 17.76 27.96 -22.74
N LYS A 172 17.31 27.01 -23.56
CA LYS A 172 18.16 25.95 -24.11
C LYS A 172 18.91 26.39 -25.37
N SER A 173 18.37 27.37 -26.11
CA SER A 173 18.99 27.94 -27.31
C SER A 173 19.95 29.09 -26.99
N GLN A 174 19.86 29.74 -25.82
CA GLN A 174 20.87 30.72 -25.40
C GLN A 174 22.19 30.01 -25.04
N PRO A 175 23.29 30.25 -25.78
CA PRO A 175 24.61 29.75 -25.41
C PRO A 175 25.07 30.46 -24.13
N LYS A 176 25.62 29.70 -23.17
CA LYS A 176 26.22 30.20 -21.93
C LYS A 176 27.19 31.37 -22.21
N LYS A 177 26.73 32.62 -22.13
CA LYS A 177 27.60 33.81 -22.11
C LYS A 177 28.29 33.86 -20.76
N THR A 178 29.54 33.40 -20.72
CA THR A 178 30.45 33.66 -19.60
C THR A 178 30.78 35.15 -19.57
N VAL A 179 30.48 35.74 -18.41
CA VAL A 179 30.70 37.14 -18.05
C VAL A 179 32.20 37.47 -18.00
N LYS A 180 32.59 38.60 -18.60
CA LYS A 180 33.90 39.25 -18.48
C LYS A 180 34.15 39.73 -17.04
N LYS A 181 35.35 39.50 -16.49
CA LYS A 181 36.06 40.45 -15.62
C LYS A 181 37.55 40.48 -16.01
N LYS A 182 38.08 41.70 -16.19
CA LYS A 182 39.46 42.12 -16.58
C LYS A 182 40.53 41.48 -15.65
N ALA A 183 41.79 41.25 -16.00
CA ALA A 183 42.73 42.06 -16.79
C ALA A 183 43.97 41.24 -17.23
N GLY A 184 44.66 41.69 -18.29
CA GLY A 184 46.12 41.57 -18.39
C GLY A 184 46.72 40.61 -19.43
N LYS A 185 47.32 41.22 -20.47
CA LYS A 185 48.49 40.75 -21.24
C LYS A 185 48.34 39.59 -22.24
N SER A 186 48.15 40.01 -23.49
CA SER A 186 48.59 39.34 -24.71
C SER A 186 50.08 38.97 -24.66
N ALA A 187 50.40 37.68 -24.63
CA ALA A 187 51.59 37.06 -25.25
C ALA A 187 51.68 35.56 -24.88
N ALA A 188 50.75 34.73 -25.35
CA ALA A 188 50.91 33.26 -25.26
C ALA A 188 50.08 32.49 -26.31
N LYS A 189 49.74 33.14 -27.44
CA LYS A 189 48.82 32.58 -28.45
C LYS A 189 49.46 31.57 -29.42
N ALA A 190 50.73 31.20 -29.28
CA ALA A 190 51.39 30.28 -30.23
C ALA A 190 51.88 28.93 -29.66
N LYS A 191 51.89 28.70 -28.32
CA LYS A 191 52.38 27.43 -27.74
C LYS A 191 51.33 26.54 -27.06
N ALA A 192 50.07 26.96 -26.96
CA ALA A 192 49.01 26.19 -26.27
C ALA A 192 48.17 25.26 -27.18
N ALA A 193 48.37 25.27 -28.49
CA ALA A 193 47.59 24.44 -29.42
C ALA A 193 48.12 22.99 -29.54
N ALA A 194 49.43 22.77 -29.30
CA ALA A 194 50.05 21.44 -29.39
C ALA A 194 49.89 20.60 -28.10
N ALA A 195 49.80 21.23 -26.93
CA ALA A 195 49.59 20.55 -25.65
C ALA A 195 48.14 20.02 -25.48
N ARG A 196 47.15 20.68 -26.09
CA ARG A 196 45.73 20.28 -25.98
C ARG A 196 45.35 19.03 -26.78
N LYS A 197 46.13 18.62 -27.79
CA LYS A 197 45.87 17.34 -28.48
C LYS A 197 46.34 16.12 -27.66
N LYS A 198 47.46 16.21 -26.95
CA LYS A 198 47.94 15.12 -26.07
C LYS A 198 47.14 14.99 -24.77
N GLU A 199 46.58 16.08 -24.25
CA GLU A 199 45.74 16.02 -23.04
C GLU A 199 44.31 15.53 -23.33
N ALA A 200 43.76 15.86 -24.52
CA ALA A 200 42.44 15.38 -24.94
C ALA A 200 42.40 13.87 -25.24
N GLU A 201 43.52 13.27 -25.65
CA GLU A 201 43.63 11.81 -25.85
C GLU A 201 43.72 11.05 -24.52
N LYS A 202 44.46 11.60 -23.53
CA LYS A 202 44.49 11.05 -22.15
C LYS A 202 43.15 11.16 -21.43
N LEU A 203 42.40 12.26 -21.58
CA LEU A 203 41.06 12.39 -21.00
C LEU A 203 40.01 11.48 -21.68
N LYS A 204 40.13 11.21 -22.99
CA LYS A 204 39.27 10.23 -23.67
C LYS A 204 39.58 8.79 -23.24
N ALA A 205 40.84 8.44 -23.03
CA ALA A 205 41.23 7.14 -22.49
C ALA A 205 40.80 6.94 -21.02
N ALA A 206 40.85 8.00 -20.20
CA ALA A 206 40.35 7.97 -18.82
C ALA A 206 38.82 7.84 -18.76
N ALA A 207 38.07 8.58 -19.60
CA ALA A 207 36.62 8.48 -19.68
C ALA A 207 36.13 7.14 -20.26
N ALA A 208 36.91 6.49 -21.14
CA ALA A 208 36.61 5.15 -21.62
C ALA A 208 36.81 4.08 -20.53
N LYS A 209 37.88 4.18 -19.73
CA LYS A 209 38.11 3.30 -18.57
C LYS A 209 37.07 3.51 -17.46
N GLU A 210 36.62 4.75 -17.25
CA GLU A 210 35.58 5.06 -16.25
C GLU A 210 34.19 4.59 -16.71
N LYS A 211 33.87 4.67 -18.01
CA LYS A 211 32.64 4.09 -18.58
C LYS A 211 32.65 2.56 -18.56
N GLU A 212 33.79 1.91 -18.79
CA GLU A 212 33.92 0.45 -18.69
C GLU A 212 33.82 -0.01 -17.22
N ALA A 213 34.42 0.72 -16.29
CA ALA A 213 34.29 0.46 -14.85
C ALA A 213 32.87 0.71 -14.33
N ALA A 214 32.17 1.73 -14.84
CA ALA A 214 30.76 1.98 -14.54
C ALA A 214 29.85 0.90 -15.13
N LYS A 215 30.14 0.39 -16.33
CA LYS A 215 29.40 -0.73 -16.95
C LYS A 215 29.62 -2.03 -16.18
N LYS A 216 30.84 -2.35 -15.76
CA LYS A 216 31.16 -3.50 -14.90
C LYS A 216 30.53 -3.38 -13.50
N LYS A 217 30.49 -2.18 -12.91
CA LYS A 217 29.77 -1.94 -11.63
C LYS A 217 28.25 -2.06 -11.80
N ALA A 218 27.68 -1.59 -12.90
CA ALA A 218 26.25 -1.73 -13.20
C ALA A 218 25.85 -3.18 -13.49
N GLU A 219 26.71 -3.95 -14.15
CA GLU A 219 26.51 -5.38 -14.40
C GLU A 219 26.64 -6.20 -13.10
N ALA A 220 27.62 -5.89 -12.26
CA ALA A 220 27.76 -6.48 -10.93
C ALA A 220 26.59 -6.13 -10.00
N ALA A 221 26.06 -4.89 -10.07
CA ALA A 221 24.87 -4.49 -9.33
C ALA A 221 23.61 -5.23 -9.83
N LYS A 222 23.43 -5.37 -11.15
CA LYS A 222 22.34 -6.17 -11.72
C LYS A 222 22.44 -7.65 -11.36
N LYS A 223 23.65 -8.23 -11.32
CA LYS A 223 23.87 -9.62 -10.92
C LYS A 223 23.56 -9.83 -9.42
N LYS A 224 23.96 -8.90 -8.55
CA LYS A 224 23.59 -8.90 -7.12
C LYS A 224 22.09 -8.69 -6.89
N GLU A 225 21.44 -7.83 -7.67
CA GLU A 225 19.99 -7.63 -7.58
C GLU A 225 19.21 -8.86 -8.08
N ALA A 226 19.68 -9.51 -9.15
CA ALA A 226 19.10 -10.76 -9.66
C ALA A 226 19.28 -11.92 -8.68
N GLU A 227 20.43 -12.02 -8.00
CA GLU A 227 20.69 -13.01 -6.97
C GLU A 227 19.83 -12.76 -5.72
N LYS A 228 19.68 -11.49 -5.30
CA LYS A 228 18.79 -11.10 -4.20
C LYS A 228 17.31 -11.38 -4.52
N LYS A 229 16.87 -11.16 -5.77
CA LYS A 229 15.52 -11.53 -6.24
C LYS A 229 15.31 -13.04 -6.30
N LYS A 230 16.30 -13.82 -6.74
CA LYS A 230 16.24 -15.29 -6.70
C LYS A 230 16.20 -15.83 -5.26
N ALA A 231 16.99 -15.26 -4.35
CA ALA A 231 16.97 -15.62 -2.93
C ALA A 231 15.66 -15.24 -2.25
N ALA A 232 15.08 -14.08 -2.58
CA ALA A 232 13.76 -13.67 -2.09
C ALA A 232 12.64 -14.59 -2.62
N ALA A 233 12.65 -14.92 -3.91
CA ALA A 233 11.69 -15.86 -4.51
C ALA A 233 11.82 -17.29 -3.95
N ALA A 234 13.04 -17.73 -3.61
CA ALA A 234 13.26 -19.02 -2.96
C ALA A 234 12.70 -19.04 -1.52
N LYS A 235 12.91 -17.96 -0.75
CA LYS A 235 12.35 -17.82 0.61
C LYS A 235 10.83 -17.74 0.60
N GLU A 236 10.24 -17.06 -0.38
CA GLU A 236 8.79 -16.97 -0.53
C GLU A 236 8.16 -18.32 -0.90
N LYS A 237 8.80 -19.09 -1.79
CA LYS A 237 8.39 -20.46 -2.13
C LYS A 237 8.52 -21.42 -0.94
N GLU A 238 9.57 -21.30 -0.14
CA GLU A 238 9.75 -22.10 1.08
C GLU A 238 8.70 -21.76 2.15
N ALA A 239 8.40 -20.47 2.34
CA ALA A 239 7.35 -20.00 3.24
C ALA A 239 5.95 -20.46 2.79
N ALA A 240 5.67 -20.43 1.48
CA ALA A 240 4.43 -20.93 0.91
C ALA A 240 4.29 -22.46 1.11
N LYS A 241 5.38 -23.23 0.91
CA LYS A 241 5.40 -24.68 1.15
C LYS A 241 5.18 -25.03 2.62
N LYS A 242 5.78 -24.28 3.55
CA LYS A 242 5.57 -24.43 5.00
C LYS A 242 4.13 -24.10 5.41
N LYS A 243 3.54 -23.02 4.86
CA LYS A 243 2.13 -22.67 5.10
C LYS A 243 1.17 -23.74 4.55
N ALA A 244 1.43 -24.26 3.35
CA ALA A 244 0.63 -25.35 2.77
C ALA A 244 0.72 -26.65 3.58
N ALA A 245 1.91 -27.00 4.08
CA ALA A 245 2.09 -28.16 4.96
C ALA A 245 1.36 -27.98 6.31
N ALA A 246 1.42 -26.79 6.90
CA ALA A 246 0.69 -26.48 8.13
C ALA A 246 -0.83 -26.52 7.94
N ALA A 247 -1.34 -26.04 6.80
CA ALA A 247 -2.76 -26.13 6.46
C ALA A 247 -3.23 -27.58 6.30
N LYS A 248 -2.45 -28.42 5.60
CA LYS A 248 -2.75 -29.85 5.46
C LYS A 248 -2.74 -30.59 6.81
N LYS A 249 -1.81 -30.25 7.71
CA LYS A 249 -1.77 -30.81 9.06
C LYS A 249 -3.02 -30.42 9.86
N LYS A 250 -3.41 -29.13 9.86
CA LYS A 250 -4.63 -28.66 10.52
C LYS A 250 -5.90 -29.32 9.99
N GLU A 251 -5.99 -29.54 8.67
CA GLU A 251 -7.13 -30.23 8.06
C GLU A 251 -7.19 -31.71 8.48
N ALA A 252 -6.04 -32.39 8.54
CA ALA A 252 -5.96 -33.77 9.01
C ALA A 252 -6.35 -33.90 10.50
N ASP A 253 -5.87 -32.98 11.35
CA ASP A 253 -6.22 -32.95 12.77
C ASP A 253 -7.73 -32.69 12.98
N ARG A 254 -8.33 -31.81 12.17
CA ARG A 254 -9.78 -31.55 12.18
C ARG A 254 -10.60 -32.77 11.78
N LYS A 255 -10.21 -33.47 10.70
CA LYS A 255 -10.88 -34.72 10.27
C LYS A 255 -10.75 -35.82 11.32
N LYS A 256 -9.60 -35.92 11.99
CA LYS A 256 -9.40 -36.88 13.08
C LYS A 256 -10.28 -36.57 14.30
N ALA A 257 -10.42 -35.30 14.66
CA ALA A 257 -11.32 -34.87 15.74
C ALA A 257 -12.80 -35.11 15.41
N GLU A 258 -13.20 -34.89 14.16
CA GLU A 258 -14.56 -35.15 13.69
C GLU A 258 -14.90 -36.65 13.71
N ALA A 259 -14.00 -37.50 13.23
CA ALA A 259 -14.16 -38.96 13.29
C ALA A 259 -14.26 -39.48 14.73
N ALA A 260 -13.50 -38.89 15.67
CA ALA A 260 -13.59 -39.23 17.09
C ALA A 260 -14.96 -38.84 17.70
N ARG A 261 -15.51 -37.68 17.30
CA ARG A 261 -16.84 -37.23 17.72
C ARG A 261 -17.95 -38.14 17.19
N GLN A 262 -17.87 -38.55 15.92
CA GLN A 262 -18.83 -39.49 15.34
C GLN A 262 -18.81 -40.84 16.06
N LYS A 263 -17.62 -41.40 16.32
CA LYS A 263 -17.48 -42.65 17.09
C LYS A 263 -18.03 -42.53 18.52
N ALA A 264 -17.85 -41.39 19.17
CA ALA A 264 -18.40 -41.14 20.50
C ALA A 264 -19.95 -41.02 20.47
N ALA A 265 -20.50 -40.39 19.42
CA ALA A 265 -21.94 -40.27 19.23
C ALA A 265 -22.58 -41.65 18.97
N GLU A 266 -21.96 -42.48 18.14
CA GLU A 266 -22.43 -43.84 17.85
C GLU A 266 -22.42 -44.73 19.09
N LYS A 267 -21.34 -44.67 19.90
CA LYS A 267 -21.30 -45.36 21.20
C LYS A 267 -22.39 -44.90 22.16
N LYS A 268 -22.68 -43.59 22.21
CA LYS A 268 -23.78 -43.05 23.02
C LYS A 268 -25.16 -43.52 22.52
N ALA A 269 -25.35 -43.57 21.20
CA ALA A 269 -26.59 -44.08 20.60
C ALA A 269 -26.81 -45.57 20.93
N ALA A 270 -25.79 -46.41 20.74
CA ALA A 270 -25.84 -47.83 21.08
C ALA A 270 -26.10 -48.07 22.59
N ALA A 271 -25.52 -47.25 23.46
CA ALA A 271 -25.80 -47.32 24.90
C ALA A 271 -27.25 -46.96 25.23
N LYS A 272 -27.81 -45.94 24.56
CA LYS A 272 -29.21 -45.52 24.72
C LYS A 272 -30.18 -46.60 24.25
N GLU A 273 -29.89 -47.26 23.13
CA GLU A 273 -30.68 -48.37 22.60
C GLU A 273 -30.66 -49.58 23.55
N LYS A 274 -29.48 -49.98 24.03
CA LYS A 274 -29.36 -51.05 25.04
C LYS A 274 -30.12 -50.74 26.33
N ALA A 275 -30.08 -49.49 26.79
CA ALA A 275 -30.85 -49.05 27.96
C ALA A 275 -32.36 -49.09 27.72
N ALA A 276 -32.81 -48.72 26.52
CA ALA A 276 -34.22 -48.79 26.13
C ALA A 276 -34.71 -50.26 26.05
N ALA A 277 -33.93 -51.15 25.45
CA ALA A 277 -34.23 -52.58 25.40
C ALA A 277 -34.32 -53.21 26.80
N LYS A 278 -33.40 -52.86 27.72
CA LYS A 278 -33.44 -53.33 29.12
C LYS A 278 -34.68 -52.83 29.86
N LYS A 279 -35.10 -51.58 29.63
CA LYS A 279 -36.35 -51.03 30.20
C LYS A 279 -37.59 -51.74 29.63
N ALA A 280 -37.62 -52.04 28.33
CA ALA A 280 -38.72 -52.76 27.69
C ALA A 280 -38.85 -54.19 28.26
N ALA A 281 -37.75 -54.93 28.35
CA ALA A 281 -37.73 -56.28 28.94
C ALA A 281 -38.17 -56.29 30.41
N ALA A 282 -37.79 -55.28 31.20
CA ALA A 282 -38.25 -55.14 32.59
C ALA A 282 -39.76 -54.87 32.68
N LYS A 283 -40.32 -54.10 31.75
CA LYS A 283 -41.76 -53.82 31.68
C LYS A 283 -42.56 -55.08 31.31
N GLU A 284 -42.07 -55.87 30.36
CA GLU A 284 -42.67 -57.17 30.01
C GLU A 284 -42.66 -58.16 31.18
N LYS A 285 -41.53 -58.30 31.88
CA LYS A 285 -41.43 -59.16 33.07
C LYS A 285 -42.40 -58.73 34.17
N LYS A 286 -42.55 -57.42 34.43
CA LYS A 286 -43.54 -56.90 35.38
C LYS A 286 -44.98 -57.17 34.93
N ALA A 287 -45.28 -57.05 33.63
CA ALA A 287 -46.60 -57.36 33.08
C ALA A 287 -46.95 -58.85 33.19
N ALA A 288 -45.98 -59.73 32.92
CA ALA A 288 -46.12 -61.18 33.08
C ALA A 288 -46.36 -61.57 34.55
N ALA A 289 -45.61 -60.99 35.49
CA ALA A 289 -45.80 -61.21 36.92
C ALA A 289 -47.17 -60.73 37.42
N LYS A 290 -47.68 -59.60 36.89
CA LYS A 290 -49.01 -59.10 37.26
C LYS A 290 -50.13 -60.01 36.71
N LYS A 291 -49.95 -60.60 35.52
CA LYS A 291 -50.87 -61.60 34.95
C LYS A 291 -50.88 -62.91 35.76
N THR A 292 -49.73 -63.40 36.23
CA THR A 292 -49.67 -64.62 37.05
C THR A 292 -50.29 -64.44 38.44
N VAL A 293 -50.10 -63.27 39.07
CA VAL A 293 -50.77 -62.93 40.33
C VAL A 293 -52.29 -62.87 40.14
N LYS A 294 -52.77 -62.19 39.08
CA LYS A 294 -54.22 -62.10 38.79
C LYS A 294 -54.85 -63.46 38.47
N LYS A 295 -54.10 -64.38 37.85
CA LYS A 295 -54.55 -65.75 37.57
C LYS A 295 -54.58 -66.63 38.83
N LYS A 296 -53.67 -66.41 39.79
CA LYS A 296 -53.68 -67.09 41.10
C LYS A 296 -54.84 -66.63 41.98
N SER A 297 -55.10 -65.33 42.05
CA SER A 297 -56.22 -64.80 42.86
C SER A 297 -57.59 -65.25 42.30
N LYS A 298 -57.75 -65.34 40.98
CA LYS A 298 -58.98 -65.85 40.36
C LYS A 298 -59.23 -67.36 40.54
N LYS A 299 -58.21 -68.12 40.97
CA LYS A 299 -58.30 -69.56 41.27
C LYS A 299 -58.52 -69.84 42.77
N ALA A 300 -58.42 -68.81 43.62
CA ALA A 300 -58.68 -68.92 45.06
C ALA A 300 -60.13 -68.52 45.43
N GLU A 301 -60.87 -67.97 44.47
CA GLU A 301 -62.25 -67.48 44.62
C GLU A 301 -63.29 -68.42 43.96
N ALA A 302 -62.83 -69.55 43.42
CA ALA A 302 -63.62 -70.64 42.85
C ALA A 302 -63.25 -71.95 43.55
#